data_AF-A0A972AAD0-F1
#
_entry.id   AF-A0A972AAD0-F1
#
_cell.length_a   1.000
_cell.length_b   1.000
_cell.length_c   1.000
_cell.angle_alpha   90.00
_cell.angle_beta   90.00
_cell.angle_gamma   90.00
#
_symmetry.space_group_name_H-M   'P 1'
#
loop_
_entity.id
_entity.type
_entity.pdbx_description
1 polymer ?
#
loop_
_entity_poly.entity_id
_entity_poly.type
_entity_poly.pdbx_seq_one_letter_code
_entity_poly.pdbx_strand_id
1 'polypeptide(L)'
;VYNYLEEPAEEPKFTFVLTTTNHTPYDLPRGYVGREVDLVPFAQVMSSDSVTFKKNLQTYFYAANQVGAFMEKIRKSALADNTIVAITGDHTIRHNMMFPQEQVHKNYAVPLLLYVPKAYKIDEPDVSRWVSHRDINNTLCELALSDVSYFGTGTNIYGSIPGNYYAVNNRNLAVSDIGISDLKEGRVYEWFTNDWNGRLQYVSPGSSLLFQQKSLNAYVTLLRISQARKMNPQ
;
A
#
# COMPACT_ATOMS: atom_id res chain seq x y z
N VAL A 1 7.48 -7.22 18.75
CA VAL A 1 6.52 -6.11 18.51
C VAL A 1 5.53 -6.01 19.65
N TYR A 2 4.58 -6.94 19.82
CA TYR A 2 3.56 -6.82 20.87
C TYR A 2 4.15 -6.56 22.27
N ASN A 3 5.15 -7.34 22.70
CA ASN A 3 5.71 -7.18 24.06
C ASN A 3 6.29 -5.76 24.27
N TYR A 4 6.92 -5.19 23.25
CA TYR A 4 7.40 -3.80 23.29
C TYR A 4 6.27 -2.77 23.38
N LEU A 5 5.14 -3.03 22.71
CA LEU A 5 3.96 -2.15 22.79
C LEU A 5 3.28 -2.22 24.16
N GLU A 6 3.32 -3.37 24.82
CA GLU A 6 2.72 -3.61 26.14
C GLU A 6 3.54 -3.02 27.30
N GLU A 7 4.84 -2.82 27.12
CA GLU A 7 5.68 -2.14 28.12
C GLU A 7 5.11 -0.75 28.45
N PRO A 8 5.01 -0.37 29.73
CA PRO A 8 4.59 0.97 30.12
C PRO A 8 5.49 2.04 29.48
N ALA A 9 4.90 3.17 29.12
CA ALA A 9 5.63 4.37 28.71
C ALA A 9 4.89 5.62 29.16
N GLU A 10 5.65 6.65 29.48
CA GLU A 10 5.13 7.97 29.85
C GLU A 10 4.66 8.75 28.62
N GLU A 11 5.23 8.46 27.44
CA GLU A 11 4.90 9.10 26.17
C GLU A 11 4.30 8.11 25.15
N PRO A 12 3.47 8.57 24.19
CA PRO A 12 2.97 7.75 23.09
C PRO A 12 4.10 7.13 22.26
N LYS A 13 3.95 5.85 21.89
CA LYS A 13 4.93 5.12 21.08
C LYS A 13 4.57 5.17 19.59
N PHE A 14 5.56 5.45 18.75
CA PHE A 14 5.50 5.15 17.31
C PHE A 14 6.43 3.97 17.00
N THR A 15 5.89 2.91 16.41
CA THR A 15 6.66 1.72 16.03
C THR A 15 6.51 1.43 14.54
N PHE A 16 7.63 1.35 13.84
CA PHE A 16 7.70 0.94 12.44
C PHE A 16 8.36 -0.44 12.34
N VAL A 17 7.69 -1.40 11.68
CA VAL A 17 8.14 -2.80 11.60
C VAL A 17 8.20 -3.24 10.15
N LEU A 18 9.33 -3.83 9.75
CA LEU A 18 9.51 -4.51 8.47
C LEU A 18 9.62 -6.01 8.70
N THR A 19 8.69 -6.77 8.13
CA THR A 19 8.73 -8.25 8.17
C THR A 19 9.57 -8.79 7.02
N THR A 20 10.29 -9.90 7.24
CA THR A 20 11.26 -10.42 6.27
C THR A 20 11.00 -11.83 5.78
N THR A 21 10.08 -12.60 6.39
CA THR A 21 9.90 -14.03 6.08
C THR A 21 9.46 -14.30 4.64
N ASN A 22 8.68 -13.41 4.03
CA ASN A 22 8.27 -13.53 2.63
C ASN A 22 9.30 -12.98 1.63
N HIS A 23 10.59 -13.10 1.95
CA HIS A 23 11.70 -12.72 1.08
C HIS A 23 12.49 -13.97 0.69
N THR A 24 13.12 -13.95 -0.49
CA THR A 24 14.00 -15.03 -0.95
C THR A 24 15.08 -15.33 0.09
N PRO A 25 15.40 -16.60 0.38
CA PRO A 25 15.02 -17.81 -0.37
C PRO A 25 13.66 -18.44 0.02
N TYR A 26 12.81 -17.70 0.75
CA TYR A 26 11.49 -18.14 1.23
C TYR A 26 11.56 -19.26 2.26
N ASP A 27 12.44 -19.10 3.24
CA ASP A 27 12.58 -20.04 4.35
C ASP A 27 11.48 -19.86 5.39
N LEU A 28 10.80 -20.95 5.71
CA LEU A 28 9.89 -21.01 6.85
C LEU A 28 10.67 -21.26 8.14
N PRO A 29 10.16 -20.83 9.31
CA PRO A 29 10.78 -21.14 10.58
C PRO A 29 10.99 -22.64 10.78
N ARG A 30 12.07 -23.01 11.48
CA ARG A 30 12.38 -24.41 11.77
C ARG A 30 11.19 -25.11 12.43
N GLY A 31 10.76 -26.23 11.85
CA GLY A 31 9.64 -27.03 12.35
C GLY A 31 8.25 -26.55 11.91
N TYR A 32 8.15 -25.41 11.22
CA TYR A 32 6.89 -24.99 10.59
C TYR A 32 6.68 -25.75 9.28
N VAL A 33 5.53 -26.42 9.17
CA VAL A 33 5.14 -27.11 7.93
C VAL A 33 4.28 -26.16 7.10
N GLY A 34 4.78 -25.78 5.92
CA GLY A 34 4.06 -24.93 4.98
C GLY A 34 2.75 -25.57 4.53
N ARG A 35 1.72 -24.74 4.34
CA ARG A 35 0.43 -25.21 3.79
C ARG A 35 0.62 -25.72 2.36
N GLU A 36 -0.16 -26.71 1.95
CA GLU A 36 -0.29 -27.05 0.53
C GLU A 36 -0.91 -25.89 -0.24
N VAL A 37 -0.39 -25.63 -1.45
CA VAL A 37 -0.82 -24.50 -2.27
C VAL A 37 -1.18 -25.01 -3.65
N ASP A 38 -2.41 -24.71 -4.07
CA ASP A 38 -2.84 -24.90 -5.45
C ASP A 38 -2.31 -23.75 -6.32
N LEU A 39 -1.53 -24.10 -7.33
CA LEU A 39 -0.93 -23.14 -8.26
C LEU A 39 -1.81 -22.89 -9.50
N VAL A 40 -2.86 -23.70 -9.73
CA VAL A 40 -3.73 -23.60 -10.91
C VAL A 40 -4.32 -22.18 -11.09
N PRO A 41 -4.79 -21.48 -10.04
CA PRO A 41 -5.32 -20.11 -10.20
C PRO A 41 -4.29 -19.08 -10.69
N PHE A 42 -3.00 -19.38 -10.57
CA PHE A 42 -1.90 -18.47 -10.89
C PHE A 42 -1.23 -18.79 -12.23
N ALA A 43 -1.67 -19.82 -12.96
CA ALA A 43 -0.98 -20.32 -14.15
C ALA A 43 -0.72 -19.24 -15.23
N GLN A 44 -1.58 -18.22 -15.31
CA GLN A 44 -1.47 -17.14 -16.30
C GLN A 44 -0.60 -15.94 -15.84
N VAL A 45 -0.28 -15.87 -14.56
CA VAL A 45 0.43 -14.72 -13.96
C VAL A 45 1.71 -15.11 -13.24
N MET A 46 1.93 -16.40 -13.00
CA MET A 46 3.16 -16.92 -12.41
C MET A 46 4.33 -16.70 -13.38
N SER A 47 5.39 -16.05 -12.89
CA SER A 47 6.58 -15.70 -13.69
C SER A 47 7.85 -16.44 -13.29
N SER A 48 7.84 -17.16 -12.16
CA SER A 48 8.94 -18.01 -11.70
C SER A 48 8.59 -19.50 -11.81
N ASP A 49 9.56 -20.38 -11.52
CA ASP A 49 9.31 -21.81 -11.48
C ASP A 49 8.33 -22.19 -10.35
N SER A 50 7.59 -23.28 -10.55
CA SER A 50 6.54 -23.71 -9.63
C SER A 50 7.03 -23.98 -8.20
N VAL A 51 8.28 -24.42 -8.03
CA VAL A 51 8.84 -24.70 -6.70
C VAL A 51 9.11 -23.40 -5.96
N THR A 52 9.75 -22.43 -6.61
CA THR A 52 10.00 -21.10 -6.05
C THR A 52 8.68 -20.38 -5.76
N PHE A 53 7.73 -20.42 -6.69
CA PHE A 53 6.43 -19.78 -6.51
C PHE A 53 5.63 -20.40 -5.36
N LYS A 54 5.64 -21.73 -5.22
CA LYS A 54 5.03 -22.42 -4.08
C LYS A 54 5.63 -21.98 -2.75
N LYS A 55 6.96 -21.91 -2.64
CA LYS A 55 7.63 -21.43 -1.41
C LYS A 55 7.27 -19.98 -1.08
N ASN A 56 7.20 -19.11 -2.08
CA ASN A 56 6.76 -17.73 -1.90
C ASN A 56 5.32 -17.65 -1.35
N LEU A 57 4.38 -18.42 -1.92
CA LEU A 57 3.01 -18.46 -1.40
C LEU A 57 2.94 -19.04 0.03
N GLN A 58 3.73 -20.06 0.34
CA GLN A 58 3.80 -20.63 1.69
C GLN A 58 4.33 -19.64 2.73
N THR A 59 5.39 -18.90 2.42
CA THR A 59 5.92 -17.85 3.31
C THR A 59 5.00 -16.65 3.41
N TYR A 60 4.27 -16.30 2.34
CA TYR A 60 3.18 -15.33 2.39
C TYR A 60 2.05 -15.77 3.33
N PHE A 61 1.57 -17.02 3.23
CA PHE A 61 0.57 -17.56 4.15
C PHE A 61 1.05 -17.53 5.61
N TYR A 62 2.30 -17.92 5.85
CA TYR A 62 2.89 -17.82 7.18
C TYR A 62 2.86 -16.37 7.69
N ALA A 63 3.34 -15.41 6.90
CA ALA A 63 3.39 -14.00 7.28
C ALA A 63 1.98 -13.45 7.55
N ALA A 64 0.99 -13.78 6.71
CA ALA A 64 -0.40 -13.39 6.89
C ALA A 64 -1.00 -13.98 8.19
N ASN A 65 -0.69 -15.24 8.51
CA ASN A 65 -1.11 -15.87 9.78
C ASN A 65 -0.48 -15.16 10.99
N GLN A 66 0.80 -14.79 10.92
CA GLN A 66 1.45 -14.04 12.00
C GLN A 66 0.84 -12.64 12.20
N VAL A 67 0.46 -11.97 11.11
CA VAL A 67 -0.30 -10.71 11.18
C VAL A 67 -1.65 -10.92 11.86
N GLY A 68 -2.38 -11.99 11.51
CA GLY A 68 -3.64 -12.34 12.16
C GLY A 68 -3.49 -12.56 13.66
N ALA A 69 -2.50 -13.36 14.07
CA ALA A 69 -2.20 -13.62 15.47
C ALA A 69 -1.78 -12.34 16.23
N PHE A 70 -0.99 -11.47 15.60
CA PHE A 70 -0.62 -10.18 16.17
C PHE A 70 -1.85 -9.29 16.40
N MET A 71 -2.72 -9.17 15.40
CA MET A 71 -3.94 -8.35 15.51
C MET A 71 -4.93 -8.92 16.52
N GLU A 72 -5.06 -10.24 16.61
CA GLU A 72 -5.86 -10.89 17.65
C GLU A 72 -5.36 -10.54 19.04
N LYS A 73 -4.03 -10.55 19.23
CA LYS A 73 -3.41 -10.20 20.52
C LYS A 73 -3.65 -8.73 20.88
N ILE A 74 -3.51 -7.80 19.92
CA ILE A 74 -3.81 -6.37 20.12
C ILE A 74 -5.28 -6.17 20.52
N ARG A 75 -6.21 -6.80 19.79
CA ARG A 75 -7.66 -6.64 20.04
C ARG A 75 -8.13 -7.21 21.38
N LYS A 76 -7.38 -8.13 21.97
CA LYS A 76 -7.69 -8.78 23.25
C LYS A 76 -6.94 -8.16 24.43
N SER A 77 -6.16 -7.09 24.23
CA SER A 77 -5.38 -6.44 25.28
C SER A 77 -5.85 -5.01 25.55
N ALA A 78 -5.27 -4.37 26.55
CA ALA A 78 -5.51 -2.95 26.85
C ALA A 78 -5.08 -2.00 25.71
N LEU A 79 -4.32 -2.48 24.73
CA LEU A 79 -3.92 -1.70 23.55
C LEU A 79 -5.06 -1.52 22.55
N ALA A 80 -6.13 -2.32 22.64
CA ALA A 80 -7.23 -2.31 21.66
C ALA A 80 -7.86 -0.92 21.48
N ASP A 81 -7.98 -0.15 22.56
CA ASP A 81 -8.66 1.14 22.55
C ASP A 81 -7.71 2.34 22.35
N ASN A 82 -6.39 2.12 22.42
CA ASN A 82 -5.37 3.17 22.46
C ASN A 82 -4.22 2.96 21.45
N THR A 83 -4.43 2.14 20.42
CA THR A 83 -3.40 1.88 19.40
C THR A 83 -4.00 1.83 18.00
N ILE A 84 -3.55 2.74 17.15
CA ILE A 84 -3.80 2.69 15.71
C ILE A 84 -2.78 1.77 15.06
N VAL A 85 -3.23 0.82 14.24
CA VAL A 85 -2.35 -0.10 13.51
C VAL A 85 -2.59 0.02 12.01
N ALA A 86 -1.53 0.28 11.25
CA ALA A 86 -1.53 0.21 9.80
C ALA A 86 -0.63 -0.95 9.34
N ILE A 87 -1.17 -1.86 8.54
CA ILE A 87 -0.46 -3.00 7.95
C ILE A 87 -0.61 -2.92 6.44
N THR A 88 0.51 -2.96 5.72
CA THR A 88 0.52 -2.96 4.25
C THR A 88 1.68 -3.78 3.70
N GLY A 89 1.56 -4.23 2.46
CA GLY A 89 2.72 -4.72 1.71
C GLY A 89 3.62 -3.55 1.30
N ASP A 90 4.93 -3.74 1.29
CA ASP A 90 5.90 -2.76 0.80
C ASP A 90 5.86 -2.64 -0.74
N HIS A 91 5.69 -3.77 -1.44
CA HIS A 91 5.41 -3.85 -2.86
C HIS A 91 4.88 -5.24 -3.26
N THR A 92 4.50 -5.40 -4.52
CA THR A 92 4.12 -6.70 -5.11
C THR A 92 5.32 -7.61 -5.34
N ILE A 93 5.08 -8.92 -5.46
CA ILE A 93 6.10 -9.95 -5.71
C ILE A 93 6.55 -10.01 -7.18
N ARG A 94 7.08 -8.88 -7.71
CA ARG A 94 7.35 -8.63 -9.15
C ARG A 94 8.11 -9.71 -9.92
N HIS A 95 8.87 -10.57 -9.23
CA HIS A 95 9.71 -11.60 -9.87
C HIS A 95 9.01 -12.97 -9.95
N ASN A 96 7.94 -13.14 -9.17
CA ASN A 96 7.20 -14.39 -9.01
C ASN A 96 5.80 -14.33 -9.62
N MET A 97 5.21 -13.14 -9.70
CA MET A 97 3.90 -12.92 -10.28
C MET A 97 3.87 -11.60 -11.05
N MET A 98 3.35 -11.67 -12.28
CA MET A 98 3.23 -10.54 -13.20
C MET A 98 1.91 -10.62 -13.96
N PHE A 99 1.10 -9.59 -13.80
CA PHE A 99 -0.12 -9.37 -14.57
C PHE A 99 0.21 -8.74 -15.93
N PRO A 100 -0.61 -9.01 -16.96
CA PRO A 100 -0.42 -8.41 -18.28
C PRO A 100 -0.68 -6.89 -18.26
N GLN A 101 -0.27 -6.19 -19.32
CA GLN A 101 -0.30 -4.71 -19.36
C GLN A 101 -1.70 -4.13 -19.16
N GLU A 102 -2.74 -4.80 -19.67
CA GLU A 102 -4.12 -4.41 -19.45
C GLU A 102 -4.57 -4.50 -17.98
N GLN A 103 -3.77 -5.10 -17.09
CA GLN A 103 -4.02 -5.18 -15.65
C GLN A 103 -2.83 -4.67 -14.83
N VAL A 104 -2.07 -3.71 -15.39
CA VAL A 104 -0.82 -3.23 -14.78
C VAL A 104 -1.01 -2.68 -13.36
N HIS A 105 -2.18 -2.16 -13.00
CA HIS A 105 -2.49 -1.73 -11.61
C HIS A 105 -2.31 -2.85 -10.59
N LYS A 106 -2.62 -4.09 -10.97
CA LYS A 106 -2.45 -5.28 -10.10
C LYS A 106 -0.97 -5.57 -9.81
N ASN A 107 -0.06 -5.13 -10.67
CA ASN A 107 1.39 -5.23 -10.43
C ASN A 107 1.91 -4.21 -9.41
N TYR A 108 1.09 -3.29 -8.92
CA TYR A 108 1.50 -2.24 -7.96
C TYR A 108 0.66 -2.20 -6.69
N ALA A 109 -0.49 -2.85 -6.67
CA ALA A 109 -1.39 -2.87 -5.55
C ALA A 109 -0.90 -3.79 -4.43
N VAL A 110 -1.11 -3.34 -3.20
CA VAL A 110 -0.79 -4.07 -1.97
C VAL A 110 -1.99 -3.98 -1.04
N PRO A 111 -2.19 -4.96 -0.15
CA PRO A 111 -3.23 -4.83 0.87
C PRO A 111 -2.93 -3.65 1.79
N LEU A 112 -3.98 -3.01 2.31
CA LEU A 112 -3.90 -2.03 3.38
C LEU A 112 -4.98 -2.39 4.42
N LEU A 113 -4.54 -2.70 5.63
CA LEU A 113 -5.39 -2.90 6.80
C LEU A 113 -5.14 -1.75 7.77
N LEU A 114 -6.20 -1.01 8.10
CA LEU A 114 -6.20 0.04 9.12
C LEU A 114 -7.10 -0.40 10.27
N TYR A 115 -6.50 -0.61 11.44
CA TYR A 115 -7.21 -0.77 12.70
C TYR A 115 -7.14 0.57 13.43
N VAL A 116 -8.30 1.23 13.55
CA VAL A 116 -8.42 2.53 14.22
C VAL A 116 -9.44 2.36 15.35
N PRO A 117 -9.03 2.53 16.62
CA PRO A 117 -9.96 2.50 17.74
C PRO A 117 -11.03 3.58 17.59
N LYS A 118 -12.25 3.32 18.10
CA LYS A 118 -13.41 4.22 17.90
C LYS A 118 -13.13 5.66 18.33
N ALA A 119 -12.36 5.86 19.39
CA ALA A 119 -12.02 7.18 19.91
C ALA A 119 -11.20 8.05 18.93
N TYR A 120 -10.46 7.44 18.01
CA TYR A 120 -9.64 8.14 17.00
C TYR A 120 -10.34 8.26 15.65
N LYS A 121 -11.49 7.61 15.48
CA LYS A 121 -12.14 7.50 14.18
C LYS A 121 -12.97 8.77 13.90
N ILE A 122 -12.67 9.42 12.78
CA ILE A 122 -13.37 10.64 12.34
C ILE A 122 -14.61 10.29 11.50
N ASP A 123 -14.50 9.32 10.58
CA ASP A 123 -15.58 8.81 9.75
C ASP A 123 -15.28 7.37 9.29
N GLU A 124 -16.10 6.76 8.44
CA GLU A 124 -15.76 5.54 7.70
C GLU A 124 -14.98 5.87 6.42
N PRO A 125 -13.90 5.12 6.10
CA PRO A 125 -13.18 5.33 4.86
C PRO A 125 -13.99 4.83 3.66
N ASP A 126 -13.98 5.58 2.55
CA ASP A 126 -14.52 5.12 1.28
C ASP A 126 -13.55 4.13 0.62
N VAL A 127 -13.87 2.83 0.75
CA VAL A 127 -13.05 1.71 0.26
C VAL A 127 -13.05 1.57 -1.27
N SER A 128 -13.80 2.41 -1.99
CA SER A 128 -13.76 2.48 -3.45
C SER A 128 -12.69 3.42 -4.00
N ARG A 129 -12.12 4.30 -3.16
CA ARG A 129 -11.15 5.31 -3.58
C ARG A 129 -9.77 4.69 -3.82
N TRP A 130 -9.12 5.15 -4.89
CA TRP A 130 -7.71 4.87 -5.14
C TRP A 130 -6.82 5.66 -4.18
N VAL A 131 -6.09 4.92 -3.35
CA VAL A 131 -5.10 5.46 -2.40
C VAL A 131 -3.75 4.78 -2.58
N SER A 132 -2.68 5.36 -2.06
CA SER A 132 -1.35 4.74 -2.05
C SER A 132 -0.63 4.91 -0.72
N HIS A 133 0.59 4.36 -0.60
CA HIS A 133 1.43 4.54 0.60
C HIS A 133 1.64 6.01 0.98
N ARG A 134 1.50 6.94 0.03
CA ARG A 134 1.54 8.38 0.28
C ARG A 134 0.48 8.84 1.29
N ASP A 135 -0.65 8.15 1.34
CA ASP A 135 -1.82 8.51 2.16
C ASP A 135 -1.73 7.94 3.58
N ILE A 136 -0.92 6.90 3.81
CA ILE A 136 -0.83 6.23 5.11
C ILE A 136 -0.29 7.20 6.17
N ASN A 137 0.85 7.85 5.92
CA ASN A 137 1.44 8.77 6.91
C ASN A 137 0.54 9.98 7.18
N ASN A 138 -0.05 10.57 6.14
CA ASN A 138 -1.02 11.65 6.29
C ASN A 138 -2.21 11.21 7.17
N THR A 139 -2.79 10.04 6.88
CA THR A 139 -3.89 9.47 7.69
C THR A 139 -3.47 9.24 9.13
N LEU A 140 -2.29 8.67 9.39
CA LEU A 140 -1.80 8.44 10.75
C LEU A 140 -1.56 9.75 11.51
N CYS A 141 -1.00 10.78 10.86
CA CYS A 141 -0.81 12.09 11.48
C CYS A 141 -2.14 12.72 11.88
N GLU A 142 -3.14 12.71 10.98
CA GLU A 142 -4.46 13.30 11.24
C GLU A 142 -5.26 12.55 12.30
N LEU A 143 -5.07 11.23 12.43
CA LEU A 143 -5.76 10.43 13.45
C LEU A 143 -5.08 10.47 14.82
N ALA A 144 -3.75 10.53 14.86
CA ALA A 144 -2.98 10.34 16.09
C ALA A 144 -2.46 11.63 16.73
N LEU A 145 -2.30 12.70 15.95
CA LEU A 145 -1.67 13.94 16.41
C LEU A 145 -2.73 15.05 16.48
N SER A 146 -2.60 15.92 17.48
CA SER A 146 -3.42 17.12 17.63
C SER A 146 -2.52 18.35 17.56
N ASP A 147 -2.97 19.39 16.86
CA ASP A 147 -2.30 20.70 16.76
C ASP A 147 -0.86 20.67 16.22
N VAL A 148 -0.57 19.76 15.28
CA VAL A 148 0.74 19.67 14.62
C VAL A 148 0.68 20.10 13.15
N SER A 149 1.71 20.81 12.70
CA SER A 149 1.95 21.06 11.28
C SER A 149 2.92 20.04 10.72
N TYR A 150 2.59 19.41 9.60
CA TYR A 150 3.47 18.46 8.93
C TYR A 150 3.41 18.63 7.40
N PHE A 151 4.49 18.26 6.73
CA PHE A 151 4.53 18.27 5.26
C PHE A 151 3.78 17.06 4.72
N GLY A 152 2.48 17.24 4.46
CA GLY A 152 1.63 16.25 3.84
C GLY A 152 1.73 16.27 2.32
N THR A 153 1.77 15.10 1.70
CA THR A 153 1.63 15.00 0.23
C THR A 153 0.53 14.06 -0.22
N GLY A 154 -0.04 13.30 0.70
CA GLY A 154 -1.24 12.49 0.50
C GLY A 154 -2.47 13.14 1.11
N THR A 155 -3.49 12.32 1.33
CA THR A 155 -4.74 12.70 1.99
C THR A 155 -5.01 11.84 3.22
N ASN A 156 -5.97 12.26 4.04
CA ASN A 156 -6.53 11.45 5.12
C ASN A 156 -7.60 10.52 4.54
N ILE A 157 -7.40 9.21 4.64
CA ILE A 157 -8.32 8.19 4.12
C ILE A 157 -9.65 8.16 4.89
N TYR A 158 -9.66 8.65 6.13
CA TYR A 158 -10.86 8.81 6.96
C TYR A 158 -11.55 10.17 6.77
N GLY A 159 -11.03 11.00 5.85
CA GLY A 159 -11.61 12.30 5.50
C GLY A 159 -12.18 12.31 4.08
N SER A 160 -12.64 13.50 3.66
CA SER A 160 -13.14 13.69 2.29
C SER A 160 -11.99 13.68 1.29
N ILE A 161 -11.93 12.64 0.46
CA ILE A 161 -10.96 12.53 -0.63
C ILE A 161 -11.50 13.29 -1.85
N PRO A 162 -10.76 14.27 -2.40
CA PRO A 162 -11.19 15.01 -3.58
C PRO A 162 -11.52 14.10 -4.77
N GLY A 163 -12.53 14.47 -5.56
CA GLY A 163 -12.95 13.67 -6.72
C GLY A 163 -11.85 13.45 -7.77
N ASN A 164 -10.97 14.45 -7.96
CA ASN A 164 -9.83 14.40 -8.87
C ASN A 164 -8.54 13.82 -8.25
N TYR A 165 -8.65 13.14 -7.10
CA TYR A 165 -7.52 12.52 -6.43
C TYR A 165 -6.99 11.30 -7.19
N TYR A 166 -5.70 10.99 -7.02
CA TYR A 166 -5.07 9.82 -7.62
C TYR A 166 -4.07 9.18 -6.65
N ALA A 167 -4.06 7.85 -6.64
CA ALA A 167 -3.02 7.05 -6.02
C ALA A 167 -1.71 7.15 -6.82
N VAL A 168 -0.57 7.09 -6.14
CA VAL A 168 0.76 7.15 -6.79
C VAL A 168 1.58 5.91 -6.50
N ASN A 169 2.20 5.33 -7.54
CA ASN A 169 3.27 4.34 -7.40
C ASN A 169 4.61 4.87 -7.95
N ASN A 170 5.67 4.75 -7.13
CA ASN A 170 7.07 4.99 -7.48
C ASN A 170 7.34 6.25 -8.33
N ARG A 171 6.61 7.34 -8.06
CA ARG A 171 6.75 8.64 -8.73
C ARG A 171 6.54 8.60 -10.25
N ASN A 172 5.97 7.54 -10.81
CA ASN A 172 5.84 7.38 -12.25
C ASN A 172 4.41 7.05 -12.68
N LEU A 173 3.62 6.45 -11.80
CA LEU A 173 2.26 6.03 -12.09
C LEU A 173 1.26 6.78 -11.22
N ALA A 174 0.25 7.37 -11.84
CA ALA A 174 -0.96 7.85 -11.19
C ALA A 174 -2.10 6.91 -11.57
N VAL A 175 -2.91 6.50 -10.59
CA VAL A 175 -4.10 5.65 -10.78
C VAL A 175 -5.29 6.33 -10.13
N SER A 176 -6.39 6.46 -10.88
CA SER A 176 -7.65 7.04 -10.42
C SER A 176 -8.83 6.45 -11.18
N ASP A 177 -10.05 6.95 -10.90
CA ASP A 177 -11.28 6.52 -11.56
C ASP A 177 -11.32 6.83 -13.06
N ILE A 178 -10.47 7.76 -13.53
CA ILE A 178 -10.38 8.10 -14.96
C ILE A 178 -9.31 7.29 -15.70
N GLY A 179 -8.52 6.48 -14.97
CA GLY A 179 -7.50 5.61 -15.56
C GLY A 179 -6.09 5.83 -15.00
N ILE A 180 -5.08 5.43 -15.79
CA ILE A 180 -3.67 5.43 -15.40
C ILE A 180 -2.87 6.41 -16.25
N SER A 181 -1.99 7.18 -15.60
CA SER A 181 -0.96 7.97 -16.29
C SER A 181 0.41 7.42 -15.93
N ASP A 182 1.19 7.03 -16.94
CA ASP A 182 2.55 6.52 -16.82
C ASP A 182 3.55 7.53 -17.39
N LEU A 183 4.32 8.17 -16.51
CA LEU A 183 5.37 9.12 -16.90
C LEU A 183 6.61 8.45 -17.48
N LYS A 184 6.89 7.20 -17.12
CA LYS A 184 8.06 6.46 -17.63
C LYS A 184 7.87 6.12 -19.10
N GLU A 185 6.67 5.69 -19.48
CA GLU A 185 6.34 5.37 -20.87
C GLU A 185 5.80 6.57 -21.65
N GLY A 186 5.42 7.66 -20.96
CA GLY A 186 4.73 8.79 -21.58
C GLY A 186 3.33 8.42 -22.08
N ARG A 187 2.69 7.43 -21.46
CA ARG A 187 1.40 6.86 -21.90
C ARG A 187 0.30 7.12 -20.89
N VAL A 188 -0.93 7.07 -21.37
CA VAL A 188 -2.12 7.03 -20.52
C VAL A 188 -3.01 5.87 -20.94
N TYR A 189 -3.80 5.40 -19.99
CA TYR A 189 -4.71 4.28 -20.15
C TYR A 189 -6.06 4.62 -19.52
N GLU A 190 -7.16 4.29 -20.19
CA GLU A 190 -8.51 4.39 -19.64
C GLU A 190 -9.01 3.02 -19.21
N TRP A 191 -9.94 3.03 -18.26
CA TRP A 191 -10.65 1.81 -17.87
C TRP A 191 -11.64 1.42 -18.96
N PHE A 192 -11.51 0.20 -19.48
CA PHE A 192 -12.58 -0.42 -20.27
C PHE A 192 -13.80 -0.72 -19.39
N THR A 193 -13.53 -1.12 -18.15
CA THR A 193 -14.49 -1.33 -17.06
C THR A 193 -13.84 -0.80 -15.79
N ASN A 194 -14.51 0.11 -15.07
CA ASN A 194 -13.97 0.74 -13.87
C ASN A 194 -14.27 -0.10 -12.61
N ASP A 195 -13.73 -1.32 -12.58
CA ASP A 195 -13.70 -2.16 -11.38
C ASP A 195 -12.31 -2.78 -11.17
N TRP A 196 -12.06 -3.43 -10.03
CA TRP A 196 -10.77 -4.03 -9.71
C TRP A 196 -10.27 -5.06 -10.75
N ASN A 197 -11.20 -5.77 -11.39
CA ASN A 197 -10.92 -6.73 -12.45
C ASN A 197 -10.89 -6.11 -13.84
N GLY A 198 -11.14 -4.80 -13.91
CA GLY A 198 -11.14 -3.98 -15.08
C GLY A 198 -9.85 -4.13 -15.87
N ARG A 199 -10.02 -4.04 -17.19
CA ARG A 199 -8.91 -4.00 -18.14
C ARG A 199 -8.68 -2.58 -18.60
N LEU A 200 -7.41 -2.23 -18.74
CA LEU A 200 -6.96 -0.96 -19.24
C LEU A 200 -6.82 -1.03 -20.76
N GLN A 201 -7.22 0.05 -21.41
CA GLN A 201 -7.01 0.25 -22.83
C GLN A 201 -6.12 1.46 -23.03
N TYR A 202 -5.10 1.32 -23.89
CA TYR A 202 -4.32 2.46 -24.34
C TYR A 202 -5.18 3.37 -25.22
N VAL A 203 -5.15 4.67 -24.94
CA VAL A 203 -5.95 5.67 -25.65
C VAL A 203 -5.11 6.89 -26.01
N SER A 204 -5.57 7.65 -27.00
CA SER A 204 -5.14 9.04 -27.14
C SER A 204 -5.63 9.83 -25.93
N PRO A 205 -4.74 10.54 -25.20
CA PRO A 205 -5.11 11.16 -23.93
C PRO A 205 -6.18 12.25 -24.10
N GLY A 206 -7.34 12.05 -23.46
CA GLY A 206 -8.33 13.11 -23.23
C GLY A 206 -7.84 14.18 -22.25
N SER A 207 -8.55 15.31 -22.17
CA SER A 207 -8.16 16.47 -21.34
C SER A 207 -7.94 16.13 -19.86
N SER A 208 -8.78 15.27 -19.27
CA SER A 208 -8.68 14.85 -17.86
C SER A 208 -7.42 14.00 -17.58
N LEU A 209 -7.08 13.06 -18.47
CA LEU A 209 -5.87 12.24 -18.31
C LEU A 209 -4.59 13.06 -18.57
N LEU A 210 -4.62 14.03 -19.49
CA LEU A 210 -3.53 15.01 -19.64
C LEU A 210 -3.34 15.84 -18.37
N PHE A 211 -4.44 16.29 -17.76
CA PHE A 211 -4.37 17.03 -16.49
C PHE A 211 -3.76 16.16 -15.39
N GLN A 212 -4.22 14.92 -15.22
CA GLN A 212 -3.64 13.98 -14.25
C GLN A 212 -2.14 13.78 -14.49
N GLN A 213 -1.72 13.58 -15.74
CA GLN A 213 -0.31 13.41 -16.09
C GLN A 213 0.54 14.65 -15.74
N LYS A 214 0.00 15.86 -16.00
CA LYS A 214 0.65 17.13 -15.61
C LYS A 214 0.73 17.26 -14.08
N SER A 215 -0.35 16.95 -13.36
CA SER A 215 -0.40 16.96 -11.90
C SER A 215 0.61 15.99 -11.29
N LEU A 216 0.75 14.78 -11.85
CA LEU A 216 1.76 13.82 -11.43
C LEU A 216 3.18 14.36 -11.67
N ASN A 217 3.46 14.94 -12.84
CA ASN A 217 4.77 15.56 -13.12
C ASN A 217 5.11 16.68 -12.11
N ALA A 218 4.13 17.52 -11.76
CA ALA A 218 4.30 18.57 -10.75
C ALA A 218 4.59 17.97 -9.37
N TYR A 219 3.87 16.92 -8.99
CA TYR A 219 4.12 16.17 -7.75
C TYR A 219 5.54 15.58 -7.68
N VAL A 220 6.02 14.97 -8.77
CA VAL A 220 7.40 14.43 -8.84
C VAL A 220 8.44 15.54 -8.68
N THR A 221 8.19 16.69 -9.32
CA THR A 221 9.06 17.87 -9.20
C THR A 221 9.11 18.38 -7.75
N LEU A 222 7.96 18.48 -7.08
CA LEU A 222 7.87 18.86 -5.67
C LEU A 222 8.72 17.94 -4.77
N LEU A 223 8.62 16.61 -4.98
CA LEU A 223 9.41 15.65 -4.20
C LEU A 223 10.91 15.80 -4.42
N ARG A 224 11.35 16.06 -5.66
CA ARG A 224 12.77 16.30 -5.98
C ARG A 224 13.29 17.56 -5.30
N ILE A 225 12.52 18.65 -5.32
CA ILE A 225 12.87 19.91 -4.63
C ILE A 225 12.96 19.69 -3.12
N SER A 226 11.98 18.99 -2.53
CA SER A 226 11.98 18.67 -1.10
C SER A 226 13.20 17.84 -0.69
N GLN A 227 13.57 16.84 -1.48
CA GLN A 227 14.78 16.05 -1.25
C GLN A 227 16.06 16.89 -1.36
N ALA A 228 16.16 17.75 -2.39
CA ALA A 228 17.32 18.63 -2.57
C ALA A 228 17.51 19.58 -1.38
N ARG A 229 16.42 20.17 -0.86
CA ARG A 229 16.46 21.03 0.34
C ARG A 229 16.89 20.30 1.60
N LYS A 230 16.52 19.02 1.77
CA LYS A 230 16.97 18.20 2.90
C LYS A 230 18.45 17.83 2.83
N MET A 231 19.00 17.70 1.62
CA MET A 231 20.43 17.40 1.43
C MET A 231 21.33 18.64 1.57
N ASN A 232 20.77 19.85 1.41
CA ASN A 232 21.42 21.13 1.65
C ASN A 232 20.54 22.01 2.55
N PRO A 233 20.49 21.72 3.87
CA PRO A 233 19.85 22.64 4.80
C PRO A 233 20.71 23.91 4.85
N GLN A 234 20.22 24.98 4.24
CA GLN A 234 20.73 26.33 4.53
C GLN A 234 20.33 26.74 5.93
#